data_AF-A0A1W9T646-F1
#
_entry.id   AF-A0A1W9T646-F1
#
_cell.length_a   1.000
_cell.length_b   1.000
_cell.length_c   1.000
_cell.angle_alpha   90.00
_cell.angle_beta   90.00
_cell.angle_gamma   90.00
#
_symmetry.space_group_name_H-M   'P 1'
#
loop_
_entity.id
_entity.type
_entity.pdbx_description
1 polymer ?
#
loop_
_entity_poly.entity_id
_entity_poly.type
_entity_poly.pdbx_seq_one_letter_code
_entity_poly.pdbx_strand_id
1 'polypeptide(L)' 'MVGLIQTETIYMKVTEADLEKMYIWINSKMKTDIWYPIKSEKAFEVIIQLFKEGVLLNCELDDNETHIRKININY' A
#
# COMPACT_ATOMS: atom_id res chain seq x y z
N MET A 1 1.71 42.07 0.41
CA MET A 1 1.89 40.91 -0.50
C MET A 1 1.89 39.67 0.36
N VAL A 2 0.77 38.95 0.40
CA VAL A 2 0.66 37.71 1.18
C VAL A 2 1.10 36.59 0.25
N GLY A 3 2.31 36.07 0.46
CA GLY A 3 2.82 34.93 -0.28
C GLY A 3 2.00 33.70 0.08
N LEU A 4 1.21 33.21 -0.87
CA LEU A 4 0.51 31.93 -0.76
C LEU A 4 1.58 30.84 -0.60
N ILE A 5 1.67 30.28 0.60
CA ILE A 5 2.41 29.04 0.84
C ILE A 5 1.59 27.96 0.14
N GLN A 6 2.01 27.64 -1.08
CA GLN A 6 1.53 26.47 -1.81
C GLN A 6 2.14 25.28 -1.05
N THR A 7 1.45 24.83 0.01
CA THR A 7 1.66 23.49 0.57
C THR A 7 1.16 22.51 -0.48
N GLU A 8 1.96 22.33 -1.53
CA GLU A 8 1.84 21.17 -2.40
C GLU A 8 2.18 19.98 -1.52
N THR A 9 1.15 19.40 -0.90
CA THR A 9 1.18 18.00 -0.53
C THR A 9 1.56 17.28 -1.82
N ILE A 10 2.83 16.86 -1.89
CA ILE A 10 3.36 16.08 -3.00
C ILE A 10 2.63 14.75 -2.92
N TYR A 11 1.42 14.70 -3.49
CA TYR A 11 0.79 13.44 -3.87
C TYR A 11 1.70 12.88 -4.95
N MET A 12 2.69 12.13 -4.50
CA MET A 12 3.65 11.47 -5.36
C MET A 12 2.82 10.57 -6.28
N LYS A 13 2.79 10.86 -7.58
CA LYS A 13 2.01 10.07 -8.54
C LYS A 13 2.54 8.65 -8.52
N VAL A 14 1.82 7.76 -7.85
CA VAL A 14 2.04 6.32 -7.90
C VAL A 14 1.89 5.90 -9.37
N THR A 15 2.94 5.29 -9.92
CA THR A 15 2.94 4.85 -11.32
C THR A 15 2.39 3.43 -11.42
N GLU A 16 1.82 3.06 -12.58
CA GLU A 16 1.37 1.69 -12.84
C GLU A 16 2.48 0.65 -12.63
N ALA A 17 3.72 1.00 -12.97
CA ALA A 17 4.88 0.15 -12.74
C ALA A 17 5.18 -0.09 -11.25
N ASP A 18 4.90 0.88 -10.39
CA ASP A 18 5.05 0.72 -8.93
C ASP A 18 3.96 -0.20 -8.37
N LEU A 19 2.72 -0.07 -8.86
CA LEU A 19 1.59 -0.94 -8.51
C LEU A 19 1.89 -2.41 -8.87
N GLU A 20 2.34 -2.67 -10.10
CA GLU A 20 2.63 -4.02 -10.60
C GLU A 20 3.75 -4.70 -9.79
N LYS A 21 4.85 -3.98 -9.51
CA LYS A 21 5.95 -4.52 -8.70
C LYS A 21 5.51 -4.88 -7.30
N MET A 22 4.68 -4.04 -6.67
CA MET A 22 4.18 -4.31 -5.32
C MET A 22 3.23 -5.50 -5.33
N TYR A 23 2.34 -5.60 -6.31
CA TYR A 23 1.46 -6.76 -6.49
C TYR A 23 2.24 -8.07 -6.61
N ILE A 24 3.28 -8.09 -7.46
CA ILE A 24 4.16 -9.26 -7.64
C ILE A 24 4.87 -9.59 -6.31
N TRP A 25 5.39 -8.58 -5.61
CA TRP A 25 6.07 -8.78 -4.34
C TRP A 25 5.14 -9.39 -3.28
N ILE A 26 3.94 -8.85 -3.10
CA ILE A 26 2.94 -9.37 -2.16
C ILE A 26 2.63 -10.83 -2.46
N ASN A 27 2.38 -11.18 -3.73
CA ASN A 27 2.02 -12.55 -4.08
C ASN A 27 3.20 -13.54 -4.10
N SER A 28 4.41 -13.08 -4.39
CA SER A 28 5.60 -13.94 -4.48
C SER A 28 6.32 -14.13 -3.15
N LYS A 29 6.26 -13.14 -2.25
CA LYS A 29 7.09 -13.08 -1.04
C LYS A 29 6.31 -13.13 0.26
N MET A 30 5.07 -12.64 0.29
CA MET A 30 4.29 -12.67 1.53
C MET A 30 3.64 -14.03 1.73
N LYS A 31 3.87 -14.59 2.92
CA LYS A 31 3.13 -15.74 3.41
C LYS A 31 1.80 -15.26 4.01
N THR A 32 0.82 -16.14 3.98
CA THR A 32 -0.48 -15.92 4.59
C THR A 32 -0.36 -15.85 6.11
N ASP A 33 -1.19 -15.03 6.74
CA ASP A 33 -1.31 -14.85 8.19
C ASP A 33 -0.03 -14.33 8.89
N ILE A 34 0.86 -13.68 8.14
CA ILE A 34 2.06 -13.01 8.66
C ILE A 34 1.94 -11.50 8.43
N TRP A 35 2.17 -10.72 9.48
CA TRP A 35 2.26 -9.26 9.40
C TRP A 35 3.63 -8.81 8.87
N TYR A 36 3.62 -7.98 7.84
CA TYR A 36 4.80 -7.38 7.26
C TYR A 36 4.78 -5.86 7.47
N PRO A 37 5.85 -5.26 8.02
CA PRO A 37 5.92 -3.82 8.22
C PRO A 37 6.11 -3.10 6.89
N ILE A 38 5.33 -2.06 6.68
CA ILE A 38 5.42 -1.14 5.55
C ILE A 38 6.43 -0.07 5.91
N LYS A 39 7.61 -0.13 5.30
CA LYS A 39 8.77 0.69 5.69
C LYS A 39 8.81 2.08 5.05
N SER A 40 7.80 2.44 4.26
CA SER A 40 7.79 3.69 3.50
C SER A 40 6.36 4.16 3.26
N GLU A 41 6.14 5.47 3.40
CA GLU A 41 4.87 6.14 3.09
C GLU A 41 4.44 5.88 1.63
N LYS A 42 5.38 5.90 0.68
CA LYS A 42 5.09 5.54 -0.73
C LYS A 42 4.57 4.11 -0.86
N ALA A 43 5.13 3.17 -0.10
CA ALA A 43 4.67 1.78 -0.13
C ALA A 43 3.27 1.63 0.47
N PHE A 44 2.97 2.41 1.51
CA PHE A 44 1.64 2.47 2.12
C PHE A 44 0.58 2.99 1.13
N GLU A 45 0.86 4.10 0.45
CA GLU A 45 -0.05 4.67 -0.56
C GLU A 45 -0.33 3.68 -1.71
N VAL A 46 0.71 3.02 -2.22
CA VAL A 46 0.60 1.98 -3.26
C VAL A 46 -0.29 0.83 -2.79
N ILE A 47 -0.09 0.36 -1.56
CA ILE A 47 -0.87 -0.73 -0.96
C ILE A 47 -2.34 -0.33 -0.80
N ILE A 48 -2.62 0.87 -0.29
CA ILE A 48 -3.99 1.39 -0.18
C ILE A 48 -4.64 1.50 -1.55
N GLN A 49 -3.91 1.97 -2.56
CA GLN A 49 -4.44 2.06 -3.92
C GLN A 49 -4.80 0.67 -4.47
N LEU A 50 -3.90 -0.30 -4.33
CA LEU A 50 -4.17 -1.68 -4.73
C LEU A 50 -5.37 -2.31 -3.99
N PHE A 51 -5.59 -1.92 -2.73
CA PHE A 51 -6.76 -2.35 -1.96
C PHE A 51 -8.05 -1.69 -2.47
N LYS A 52 -8.04 -0.37 -2.69
CA LYS A 52 -9.18 0.39 -3.25
C LYS A 52 -9.57 -0.07 -4.65
N GLU A 53 -8.59 -0.45 -5.47
CA GLU A 53 -8.81 -0.98 -6.82
C GLU A 53 -9.28 -2.45 -6.81
N GLY A 54 -9.37 -3.09 -5.64
CA GLY A 54 -9.79 -4.49 -5.52
C GLY A 54 -8.76 -5.49 -6.07
N VAL A 55 -7.52 -5.06 -6.26
CA VAL A 55 -6.42 -5.91 -6.72
C VAL A 55 -5.89 -6.77 -5.56
N LEU A 56 -5.83 -6.19 -4.35
CA LEU A 56 -5.54 -6.91 -3.12
C LEU A 56 -6.84 -7.35 -2.44
N LEU A 57 -7.37 -8.50 -2.86
CA LEU A 57 -8.61 -9.05 -2.33
C LEU A 57 -8.46 -9.69 -0.94
N ASN A 58 -7.24 -10.15 -0.61
CA ASN A 58 -7.00 -10.96 0.59
C ASN A 58 -5.89 -10.35 1.42
N CYS A 59 -5.99 -9.06 1.72
CA CYS A 59 -5.03 -8.40 2.58
C CYS A 59 -5.76 -7.64 3.67
N GLU A 60 -5.16 -7.63 4.86
CA GLU A 60 -5.60 -6.78 5.96
C GLU A 60 -4.52 -5.73 6.21
N LEU A 61 -4.97 -4.50 6.42
CA LEU A 61 -4.15 -3.36 6.79
C LEU A 61 -4.40 -3.04 8.25
N ASP A 62 -3.32 -2.75 8.97
CA ASP A 62 -3.40 -2.21 10.32
C ASP A 62 -3.30 -0.67 10.23
N ASP A 63 -4.36 0.01 10.67
CA ASP A 63 -4.50 1.47 10.64
C ASP A 63 -3.63 2.16 11.70
N ASN A 64 -3.21 1.44 12.74
CA ASN A 64 -2.44 1.99 13.86
C ASN A 64 -0.93 1.75 13.71
N GLU A 65 -0.56 0.60 13.15
CA GLU A 65 0.83 0.28 12.86
C GLU A 65 0.89 -0.10 11.38
N THR A 66 1.61 0.65 10.55
CA THR A 66 1.68 0.46 9.09
C THR A 66 2.15 -0.94 8.68
N HIS A 67 1.25 -1.92 8.73
CA HIS A 67 1.50 -3.32 8.48
C HIS A 67 0.46 -3.85 7.51
N ILE A 68 0.87 -4.87 6.75
CA ILE A 68 0.02 -5.61 5.84
C ILE A 68 0.20 -7.10 6.09
N ARG A 69 -0.90 -7.85 6.12
CA ARG A 69 -0.86 -9.31 6.05
C ARG A 69 -1.74 -9.83 4.93
N LYS A 70 -1.32 -10.94 4.32
CA LYS A 70 -2.15 -11.69 3.37
C LYS A 70 -3.07 -12.63 4.15
N ILE A 71 -4.37 -12.62 3.87
CA ILE A 71 -5.38 -13.46 4.51
C ILE A 71 -5.64 -14.69 3.64
N ASN A 72 -5.93 -15.83 4.26
CA ASN A 72 -6.38 -17.02 3.56
C ASN A 72 -7.89 -16.95 3.30
N ILE A 73 -8.35 -17.09 2.06
CA ILE A 73 -9.79 -17.09 1.74
C ILE A 73 -10.46 -18.46 1.96
N ASN A 74 -9.71 -19.50 2.31
CA ASN A 74 -10.27 -20.84 2.56
C ASN A 74 -10.88 -20.98 3.97
N TYR A 75 -11.53 -19.93 4.49
CA TYR A 75 -12.29 -19.97 5.74
C TYR A 75 -13.80 -20.07 5.46
#